data_AF-W6NGK9-F1
#
_entry.id   AF-W6NGK9-F1
#
_cell.length_a   1.000
_cell.length_b   1.000
_cell.length_c   1.000
_cell.angle_alpha   90.00
_cell.angle_beta   90.00
_cell.angle_gamma   90.00
#
_symmetry.space_group_name_H-M   'P 1'
#
loop_
_entity.id
_entity.type
_entity.pdbx_description
1 polymer ?
#
loop_
_entity_poly.entity_id
_entity_poly.type
_entity_poly.pdbx_seq_one_letter_code
_entity_poly.pdbx_strand_id
1 'polypeptide(L)'
;MRPSVPFMDSCSATFYRSLEESEWLYIVSNLLSLASSITSVVTLHNSSVAICVEEGWDTTCQLMSLAQLLLDPYYRTIEGFQMLIEKEWLAFGHRFSHRANHTISSQNSGITPVFLLFLDAVHQISAQFPCAFEFNDFYLRFLAYHSQSAFFRTFVMDCECERVHFEHLVPDTGEGHRGCIWLYIKERTCHSTIFHNLLYSPESERSLIPAFSIAALRLWTFYSEEALIHGSPYDIGRYLLAFI
;
A
#
# COMPACT_ATOMS: atom_id res chain seq x y z
N MET A 1 -11.61 -4.71 -52.69
CA MET A 1 -11.06 -5.20 -51.42
C MET A 1 -10.99 -4.02 -50.45
N ARG A 2 -11.91 -3.93 -49.50
CA ARG A 2 -11.76 -3.00 -48.36
C ARG A 2 -10.84 -3.68 -47.34
N PRO A 3 -9.86 -2.97 -46.75
CA PRO A 3 -9.06 -3.53 -45.68
C PRO A 3 -9.98 -3.79 -44.48
N SER A 4 -9.98 -5.02 -43.99
CA SER A 4 -10.58 -5.41 -42.72
C SER A 4 -9.90 -4.63 -41.61
N VAL A 5 -10.65 -3.79 -40.91
CA VAL A 5 -10.24 -3.20 -39.63
C VAL A 5 -10.04 -4.38 -38.67
N PRO A 6 -8.93 -4.46 -37.92
CA PRO A 6 -8.75 -5.51 -36.93
C PRO A 6 -9.88 -5.39 -35.91
N PHE A 7 -10.53 -6.51 -35.60
CA PHE A 7 -11.50 -6.63 -34.53
C PHE A 7 -10.74 -6.32 -33.23
N MET A 8 -10.79 -5.07 -32.75
CA MET A 8 -10.46 -4.80 -31.35
C MET A 8 -11.54 -5.52 -30.55
N ASP A 9 -11.16 -6.52 -29.77
CA ASP A 9 -12.07 -7.28 -28.91
C ASP A 9 -12.93 -6.30 -28.10
N SER A 10 -14.24 -6.33 -28.34
CA SER A 10 -15.22 -5.41 -27.73
C SER A 10 -15.14 -5.40 -26.20
N CYS A 11 -14.71 -6.52 -25.61
CA CYS A 11 -14.50 -6.70 -24.17
C CYS A 11 -13.37 -5.83 -23.60
N SER A 12 -12.29 -5.60 -24.38
CA SER A 12 -11.17 -4.76 -23.96
C SER A 12 -11.54 -3.28 -23.94
N ALA A 13 -12.27 -2.80 -24.95
CA ALA A 13 -12.70 -1.42 -25.04
C ALA A 13 -13.72 -1.06 -23.93
N THR A 14 -14.60 -1.99 -23.54
CA THR A 14 -15.48 -1.81 -22.38
C THR A 14 -14.70 -1.76 -21.07
N PHE A 15 -13.67 -2.60 -20.92
CA PHE A 15 -12.84 -2.62 -19.71
C PHE A 15 -12.09 -1.30 -19.49
N TYR A 16 -11.39 -0.79 -20.52
CA TYR A 16 -10.64 0.47 -20.38
C TYR A 16 -11.56 1.67 -20.12
N ARG A 17 -12.77 1.67 -20.70
CA ARG A 17 -13.78 2.70 -20.39
C ARG A 17 -14.23 2.63 -18.93
N SER A 18 -14.57 1.45 -18.42
CA SER A 18 -14.96 1.30 -17.01
C SER A 18 -13.83 1.63 -16.04
N LEU A 19 -12.58 1.34 -16.42
CA LEU A 19 -11.41 1.75 -15.66
C LEU A 19 -11.24 3.29 -15.64
N GLU A 20 -11.41 3.95 -16.79
CA GLU A 20 -11.37 5.41 -16.89
C GLU A 20 -12.50 6.06 -16.07
N GLU A 21 -13.73 5.55 -16.19
CA GLU A 21 -14.92 6.01 -15.43
C GLU A 21 -14.78 5.80 -13.91
N SER A 22 -13.92 4.87 -13.46
CA SER A 22 -13.66 4.65 -12.03
C SER A 22 -12.81 5.76 -11.38
N GLU A 23 -12.12 6.56 -12.19
CA GLU A 23 -11.17 7.60 -11.78
C GLU A 23 -10.00 7.10 -10.90
N TRP A 24 -9.85 5.78 -10.71
CA TRP A 24 -8.84 5.22 -9.80
C TRP A 24 -7.42 5.65 -10.15
N LEU A 25 -7.03 5.44 -11.41
CA LEU A 25 -5.71 5.86 -11.90
C LEU A 25 -5.54 7.38 -11.91
N TYR A 26 -6.63 8.13 -12.03
CA TYR A 26 -6.60 9.59 -11.92
C TYR A 26 -6.25 10.03 -10.49
N ILE A 27 -6.84 9.39 -9.48
CA ILE A 27 -6.51 9.63 -8.07
C ILE A 27 -5.05 9.28 -7.78
N VAL A 28 -4.57 8.10 -8.23
CA VAL A 28 -3.17 7.68 -8.05
C VAL A 28 -2.21 8.67 -8.73
N SER A 29 -2.51 9.09 -9.96
CA SER A 29 -1.77 10.13 -10.69
C SER A 29 -1.68 11.43 -9.89
N ASN A 30 -2.80 11.90 -9.33
CA ASN A 30 -2.82 13.12 -8.53
C ASN A 30 -1.99 12.99 -7.25
N LEU A 31 -2.05 11.85 -6.55
CA LEU A 31 -1.21 11.59 -5.37
C LEU A 31 0.27 11.64 -5.72
N LEU A 32 0.69 10.97 -6.80
CA LEU A 32 2.08 10.96 -7.26
C LEU A 32 2.55 12.35 -7.69
N SER A 33 1.69 13.12 -8.39
CA SER A 33 1.98 14.50 -8.80
C SER A 33 2.20 15.43 -7.60
N LEU A 34 1.32 15.36 -6.59
CA LEU A 34 1.44 16.16 -5.37
C LEU A 34 2.68 15.76 -4.55
N ALA A 35 2.94 14.47 -4.35
CA ALA A 35 4.14 13.98 -3.67
C ALA A 35 5.43 14.39 -4.39
N SER A 36 5.44 14.35 -5.73
CA SER A 36 6.56 14.80 -6.56
C SER A 36 6.78 16.31 -6.44
N SER A 37 5.70 17.08 -6.33
CA SER A 37 5.76 18.53 -6.10
C SER A 37 6.38 18.85 -4.74
N ILE A 38 5.95 18.16 -3.67
CA ILE A 38 6.54 18.30 -2.32
C ILE A 38 8.04 17.96 -2.34
N THR A 39 8.39 16.82 -2.96
CA THR A 39 9.78 16.36 -3.13
C THR A 39 10.62 17.39 -3.87
N SER A 40 10.08 17.99 -4.93
CA SER A 40 10.75 19.03 -5.73
C SER A 40 11.01 20.30 -4.92
N VAL A 41 10.06 20.74 -4.07
CA VAL A 41 10.28 21.90 -3.18
C VAL A 41 11.40 21.64 -2.18
N VAL A 42 11.45 20.44 -1.61
CA VAL A 42 12.51 20.08 -0.65
C VAL A 42 13.87 19.96 -1.33
N THR A 43 13.95 19.31 -2.49
CA THR A 43 15.23 18.98 -3.15
C THR A 43 15.78 20.10 -4.03
N LEU A 44 14.95 20.74 -4.85
CA LEU A 44 15.37 21.76 -5.82
C LEU A 44 15.38 23.16 -5.21
N HIS A 45 14.39 23.46 -4.37
CA HIS A 45 14.24 24.78 -3.75
C HIS A 45 14.82 24.84 -2.32
N ASN A 46 15.32 23.71 -1.78
CA ASN A 46 15.89 23.60 -0.44
C ASN A 46 15.01 24.29 0.63
N SER A 47 13.70 24.08 0.54
CA SER A 47 12.68 24.77 1.33
C SER A 47 11.83 23.80 2.12
N SER A 48 11.33 24.24 3.27
CA SER A 48 10.42 23.44 4.10
C SER A 48 8.99 23.51 3.59
N VAL A 49 8.24 22.41 3.71
CA VAL A 49 6.84 22.30 3.32
C VAL A 49 6.00 21.94 4.54
N ALA A 50 4.87 22.62 4.72
CA ALA A 50 3.86 22.29 5.71
C ALA A 50 2.54 21.97 4.99
N ILE A 51 1.95 20.82 5.30
CA ILE A 51 0.67 20.37 4.72
C ILE A 51 -0.44 20.69 5.73
N CYS A 52 -1.39 21.52 5.32
CA CYS A 52 -2.56 21.89 6.13
C CYS A 52 -3.82 21.42 5.41
N VAL A 53 -4.43 20.33 5.90
CA VAL A 53 -5.72 19.80 5.44
C VAL A 53 -6.65 19.66 6.63
N GLU A 54 -7.96 19.86 6.46
CA GLU A 54 -8.92 20.01 7.57
C GLU A 54 -8.87 18.88 8.60
N GLU A 55 -8.91 17.61 8.16
CA GLU A 55 -9.00 16.46 9.07
C GLU A 55 -7.70 15.67 9.24
N GLY A 56 -6.61 16.05 8.56
CA GLY A 56 -5.23 15.62 8.87
C GLY A 56 -4.84 14.13 8.77
N TRP A 57 -5.79 13.19 8.77
CA TRP A 57 -5.55 11.75 9.01
C TRP A 57 -5.59 10.85 7.77
N ASP A 58 -5.88 11.40 6.59
CA ASP A 58 -5.97 10.64 5.33
C ASP A 58 -4.95 11.20 4.33
N THR A 59 -5.26 12.35 3.74
CA THR A 59 -4.44 12.99 2.70
C THR A 59 -3.04 13.34 3.20
N THR A 60 -2.91 13.79 4.45
CA THR A 60 -1.58 14.06 5.04
C THR A 60 -0.75 12.80 5.11
N CYS A 61 -1.32 11.68 5.60
CA CYS A 61 -0.63 10.40 5.69
C CYS A 61 -0.15 9.94 4.32
N GLN A 62 -1.00 10.02 3.29
CA GLN A 62 -0.65 9.69 1.92
C GLN A 62 0.51 10.55 1.40
N LEU A 63 0.39 11.87 1.47
CA LEU A 63 1.37 12.80 0.90
C LEU A 63 2.70 12.78 1.66
N MET A 64 2.67 12.75 2.99
CA MET A 64 3.89 12.70 3.81
C MET A 64 4.61 11.37 3.66
N SER A 65 3.89 10.26 3.57
CA SER A 65 4.50 8.94 3.36
C SER A 65 5.15 8.86 1.98
N LEU A 66 4.44 9.28 0.92
CA LEU A 66 4.98 9.26 -0.44
C LEU A 66 6.17 10.21 -0.59
N ALA A 67 6.09 11.44 -0.08
CA ALA A 67 7.21 12.38 -0.15
C ALA A 67 8.46 11.83 0.55
N GLN A 68 8.31 11.24 1.74
CA GLN A 68 9.43 10.65 2.46
C GLN A 68 10.02 9.44 1.74
N LEU A 69 9.18 8.58 1.15
CA LEU A 69 9.61 7.45 0.34
C LEU A 69 10.41 7.89 -0.90
N LEU A 70 10.00 9.00 -1.52
CA LEU A 70 10.69 9.60 -2.67
C LEU A 70 12.00 10.31 -2.26
N LEU A 71 12.13 10.79 -1.03
CA LEU A 71 13.28 11.57 -0.56
C LEU A 71 14.38 10.74 0.12
N ASP A 72 14.01 9.68 0.85
CA ASP A 72 14.92 8.95 1.73
C ASP A 72 15.02 7.45 1.36
N PRO A 73 16.21 6.94 0.98
CA PRO A 73 16.43 5.52 0.75
C PRO A 73 16.09 4.62 1.93
N TYR A 74 16.18 5.10 3.18
CA TYR A 74 15.83 4.31 4.35
C TYR A 74 14.42 3.77 4.27
N TYR A 75 13.43 4.60 3.90
CA TYR A 75 12.03 4.19 3.81
C TYR A 75 11.73 3.20 2.67
N ARG A 76 12.70 2.92 1.80
CA ARG A 76 12.62 1.92 0.72
C ARG A 76 13.16 0.54 1.12
N THR A 77 13.70 0.42 2.33
CA THR A 77 14.01 -0.87 2.97
C THR A 77 12.74 -1.48 3.58
N ILE A 78 12.73 -2.79 3.86
CA ILE A 78 11.62 -3.44 4.55
C ILE A 78 11.41 -2.79 5.93
N GLU A 79 12.47 -2.68 6.73
CA GLU A 79 12.41 -2.07 8.07
C GLU A 79 11.97 -0.60 7.99
N GLY A 80 12.55 0.18 7.08
CA GLY A 80 12.18 1.57 6.93
C GLY A 80 10.74 1.75 6.47
N PHE A 81 10.23 0.93 5.55
CA PHE A 81 8.83 1.02 5.12
C PHE A 81 7.85 0.65 6.25
N GLN A 82 8.20 -0.33 7.10
CA GLN A 82 7.44 -0.63 8.32
C GLN A 82 7.40 0.58 9.25
N MET A 83 8.57 1.19 9.50
CA MET A 83 8.68 2.40 10.32
C MET A 83 7.92 3.58 9.73
N LEU A 84 7.87 3.72 8.39
CA LEU A 84 7.08 4.74 7.71
C LEU A 84 5.59 4.55 7.99
N ILE A 85 5.09 3.33 7.89
CA ILE A 85 3.68 3.00 8.16
C ILE A 85 3.35 3.21 9.64
N GLU A 86 4.18 2.67 10.54
CA GLU A 86 4.03 2.85 11.99
C GLU A 86 3.95 4.33 12.37
N LYS A 87 4.85 5.14 11.80
CA LYS A 87 4.88 6.58 12.07
C LYS A 87 3.69 7.30 11.43
N GLU A 88 3.59 7.31 10.10
CA GLU A 88 2.68 8.21 9.36
C GLU A 88 1.24 7.75 9.36
N TRP A 89 0.96 6.46 9.56
CA TRP A 89 -0.39 5.91 9.49
C TRP A 89 -0.90 5.51 10.86
N LEU A 90 -0.11 4.74 11.62
CA LEU A 90 -0.57 4.19 12.89
C LEU A 90 -0.49 5.25 14.01
N ALA A 91 0.68 5.82 14.25
CA ALA A 91 0.90 6.78 15.33
C ALA A 91 0.17 8.11 15.10
N PHE A 92 0.11 8.60 13.85
CA PHE A 92 -0.63 9.82 13.50
C PHE A 92 -2.16 9.61 13.35
N GLY A 93 -2.67 8.41 13.62
CA GLY A 93 -4.10 8.18 13.84
C GLY A 93 -4.93 8.07 12.57
N HIS A 94 -4.40 7.47 11.50
CA HIS A 94 -5.24 7.05 10.39
C HIS A 94 -6.30 6.06 10.88
N ARG A 95 -7.55 6.33 10.51
CA ARG A 95 -8.72 5.62 11.04
C ARG A 95 -9.02 4.32 10.29
N PHE A 96 -8.15 3.32 10.41
CA PHE A 96 -8.25 2.06 9.66
C PHE A 96 -9.62 1.38 9.83
N SER A 97 -10.13 1.27 11.06
CA SER A 97 -11.41 0.59 11.33
C SER A 97 -12.61 1.35 10.79
N HIS A 98 -12.63 2.67 10.90
CA HIS A 98 -13.68 3.50 10.34
C HIS A 98 -13.68 3.45 8.81
N ARG A 99 -12.50 3.51 8.18
CA ARG A 99 -12.34 3.51 6.72
C ARG A 99 -12.62 2.12 6.08
N ALA A 100 -12.38 1.04 6.83
CA ALA A 100 -12.71 -0.32 6.43
C ALA A 100 -14.17 -0.73 6.73
N ASN A 101 -14.97 0.19 7.28
CA ASN A 101 -16.33 -0.07 7.74
C ASN A 101 -16.46 -1.19 8.81
N HIS A 102 -15.50 -1.28 9.72
CA HIS A 102 -15.50 -2.25 10.83
C HIS A 102 -16.26 -1.77 12.07
N THR A 103 -16.69 -0.50 12.11
CA THR A 103 -17.37 0.10 13.27
C THR A 103 -18.87 0.25 13.02
N ILE A 104 -19.68 0.31 14.09
CA ILE A 104 -21.11 0.62 13.98
C ILE A 104 -21.30 2.05 13.43
N SER A 105 -20.43 2.98 13.83
CA SER A 105 -20.43 4.38 13.39
C SER A 105 -20.11 4.58 11.90
N SER A 106 -19.42 3.63 11.25
CA SER A 106 -18.99 3.74 9.85
C SER A 106 -19.97 3.16 8.84
N GLN A 107 -21.03 2.46 9.27
CA GLN A 107 -21.92 1.71 8.37
C GLN A 107 -22.60 2.57 7.29
N ASN A 108 -22.79 3.86 7.58
CA ASN A 108 -23.39 4.82 6.63
C ASN A 108 -22.35 5.59 5.79
N SER A 109 -21.06 5.46 6.11
CA SER A 109 -19.97 6.18 5.45
C SER A 109 -19.34 5.40 4.29
N GLY A 110 -19.62 4.10 4.18
CA GLY A 110 -19.04 3.23 3.17
C GLY A 110 -17.56 2.92 3.44
N ILE A 111 -16.94 2.20 2.51
CA ILE A 111 -15.50 1.87 2.55
C ILE A 111 -14.73 2.96 1.81
N THR A 112 -13.65 3.47 2.41
CA THR A 112 -12.75 4.44 1.78
C THR A 112 -11.32 3.86 1.73
N PRO A 113 -10.82 3.42 0.57
CA PRO A 113 -9.57 2.65 0.46
C PRO A 113 -8.31 3.54 0.47
N VAL A 114 -8.16 4.41 1.47
CA VAL A 114 -7.08 5.43 1.57
C VAL A 114 -5.69 4.79 1.62
N PHE A 115 -5.50 3.79 2.49
CA PHE A 115 -4.23 3.06 2.60
C PHE A 115 -3.93 2.23 1.35
N LEU A 116 -4.96 1.67 0.71
CA LEU A 116 -4.81 0.91 -0.53
C LEU A 116 -4.39 1.80 -1.71
N LEU A 117 -4.91 3.02 -1.80
CA LEU A 117 -4.45 4.03 -2.76
C LEU A 117 -2.98 4.41 -2.55
N PHE A 118 -2.55 4.51 -1.29
CA PHE A 118 -1.14 4.71 -0.96
C PHE A 118 -0.28 3.54 -1.44
N LEU A 119 -0.67 2.29 -1.16
CA LEU A 119 0.07 1.12 -1.60
C LEU A 119 0.11 0.99 -3.13
N ASP A 120 -0.96 1.35 -3.85
CA ASP A 120 -0.94 1.43 -5.32
C ASP A 120 0.06 2.48 -5.80
N ALA A 121 0.05 3.69 -5.23
CA ALA A 121 1.07 4.70 -5.56
C ALA A 121 2.50 4.19 -5.31
N VAL A 122 2.75 3.45 -4.24
CA VAL A 122 4.05 2.79 -3.99
C VAL A 122 4.36 1.72 -5.04
N HIS A 123 3.37 0.92 -5.44
CA HIS A 123 3.51 -0.05 -6.54
C HIS A 123 3.92 0.65 -7.85
N GLN A 124 3.25 1.76 -8.21
CA GLN A 124 3.60 2.53 -9.41
C GLN A 124 5.05 3.04 -9.37
N ILE A 125 5.50 3.55 -8.21
CA ILE A 125 6.89 4.02 -8.04
C ILE A 125 7.86 2.83 -8.14
N SER A 126 7.59 1.73 -7.44
CA SER A 126 8.46 0.54 -7.48
C SER A 126 8.57 -0.06 -8.88
N ALA A 127 7.51 -0.02 -9.69
CA ALA A 127 7.54 -0.50 -11.07
C ALA A 127 8.42 0.37 -11.98
N GLN A 128 8.51 1.67 -11.70
CA GLN A 128 9.35 2.62 -12.44
C GLN A 128 10.82 2.57 -12.01
N PHE A 129 11.10 2.17 -10.75
CA PHE A 129 12.46 2.07 -10.20
C PHE A 129 12.76 0.66 -9.66
N PRO A 130 13.01 -0.34 -10.53
CA PRO A 130 13.08 -1.75 -10.13
C PRO A 130 14.17 -2.11 -9.12
N CYS A 131 15.22 -1.30 -8.99
CA CYS A 131 16.33 -1.55 -8.06
C CYS A 131 16.25 -0.70 -6.78
N ALA A 132 15.27 0.18 -6.65
CA ALA A 132 15.24 1.18 -5.58
C ALA A 132 14.64 0.69 -4.26
N PHE A 133 13.90 -0.42 -4.28
CA PHE A 133 13.14 -0.95 -3.14
C PHE A 133 13.63 -2.34 -2.75
N GLU A 134 13.83 -2.56 -1.45
CA GLU A 134 14.22 -3.85 -0.89
C GLU A 134 13.05 -4.85 -0.90
N PHE A 135 11.84 -4.35 -0.66
CA PHE A 135 10.64 -5.17 -0.74
C PHE A 135 10.18 -5.35 -2.18
N ASN A 136 9.54 -6.47 -2.46
CA ASN A 136 8.94 -6.75 -3.76
C ASN A 136 7.44 -6.43 -3.80
N ASP A 137 6.82 -6.61 -4.95
CA ASP A 137 5.40 -6.36 -5.13
C ASP A 137 4.50 -7.34 -4.32
N PHE A 138 4.95 -8.57 -4.06
CA PHE A 138 4.22 -9.50 -3.18
C PHE A 138 4.10 -8.95 -1.75
N TYR A 139 5.13 -8.27 -1.24
CA TYR A 139 5.07 -7.58 0.05
C TYR A 139 3.98 -6.50 0.08
N LEU A 140 3.88 -5.67 -0.97
CA LEU A 140 2.83 -4.63 -1.05
C LEU A 140 1.43 -5.24 -1.10
N ARG A 141 1.23 -6.29 -1.88
CA ARG A 141 -0.07 -6.98 -1.96
C ARG A 141 -0.43 -7.68 -0.65
N PHE A 142 0.55 -8.24 0.05
CA PHE A 142 0.37 -8.83 1.37
C PHE A 142 -0.15 -7.78 2.37
N LEU A 143 0.43 -6.58 2.39
CA LEU A 143 -0.06 -5.47 3.21
C LEU A 143 -1.46 -5.02 2.79
N ALA A 144 -1.72 -4.89 1.50
CA ALA A 144 -3.01 -4.48 0.95
C ALA A 144 -4.15 -5.45 1.33
N TYR A 145 -3.88 -6.76 1.25
CA TYR A 145 -4.82 -7.78 1.68
C TYR A 145 -5.05 -7.72 3.19
N HIS A 146 -3.96 -7.67 3.96
CA HIS A 146 -4.07 -7.79 5.40
C HIS A 146 -4.56 -6.54 6.12
N SER A 147 -4.45 -5.35 5.51
CA SER A 147 -5.09 -4.13 6.01
C SER A 147 -6.61 -4.18 5.96
N GLN A 148 -7.19 -5.05 5.13
CA GLN A 148 -8.64 -5.22 4.98
C GLN A 148 -9.15 -6.49 5.68
N SER A 149 -8.31 -7.53 5.79
CA SER A 149 -8.71 -8.83 6.35
C SER A 149 -9.06 -8.83 7.85
N ALA A 150 -8.61 -7.81 8.60
CA ALA A 150 -8.58 -7.79 10.07
C ALA A 150 -7.90 -9.01 10.72
N PHE A 151 -7.05 -9.74 9.98
CA PHE A 151 -6.33 -10.91 10.48
C PHE A 151 -5.25 -10.54 11.50
N PHE A 152 -4.50 -9.47 11.22
CA PHE A 152 -3.53 -8.90 12.15
C PHE A 152 -4.12 -7.68 12.83
N ARG A 153 -3.79 -7.47 14.10
CA ARG A 153 -4.26 -6.31 14.87
C ARG A 153 -3.60 -4.99 14.48
N THR A 154 -2.48 -5.03 13.75
CA THR A 154 -1.73 -3.86 13.29
C THR A 154 -2.61 -2.81 12.60
N PHE A 155 -3.56 -3.22 11.75
CA PHE A 155 -4.44 -2.33 11.00
C PHE A 155 -5.88 -2.31 11.54
N VAL A 156 -6.04 -2.56 12.83
CA VAL A 156 -7.33 -2.46 13.53
C VAL A 156 -7.28 -1.24 14.44
N MET A 157 -8.45 -0.64 14.68
CA MET A 157 -8.66 0.57 15.50
C MET A 157 -8.27 1.87 14.79
N ASP A 158 -8.76 2.97 15.35
CA ASP A 158 -8.71 4.27 14.68
C ASP A 158 -7.65 5.21 15.26
N CYS A 159 -7.08 4.89 16.42
CA CYS A 159 -5.98 5.66 17.00
C CYS A 159 -5.03 4.81 17.86
N GLU A 160 -3.85 5.35 18.10
CA GLU A 160 -2.81 4.71 18.91
C GLU A 160 -3.26 4.44 20.34
N CYS A 161 -4.03 5.36 20.93
CA CYS A 161 -4.56 5.21 22.28
C CYS A 161 -5.46 3.96 22.40
N GLU A 162 -6.29 3.69 21.40
CA GLU A 162 -7.13 2.49 21.34
C GLU A 162 -6.29 1.23 21.23
N ARG A 163 -5.25 1.22 20.37
CA ARG A 163 -4.37 0.06 20.18
C ARG A 163 -3.64 -0.31 21.47
N VAL A 164 -3.01 0.67 22.13
CA VAL A 164 -2.32 0.46 23.42
C VAL A 164 -3.29 -0.03 24.49
N HIS A 165 -4.49 0.54 24.56
CA HIS A 165 -5.51 0.08 25.51
C HIS A 165 -5.91 -1.37 25.27
N PHE A 166 -6.08 -1.77 24.01
CA PHE A 166 -6.46 -3.12 23.64
C PHE A 166 -5.36 -4.15 23.90
N GLU A 167 -4.09 -3.78 23.67
CA GLU A 167 -2.94 -4.63 24.00
C GLU A 167 -2.89 -4.98 25.49
N HIS A 168 -3.30 -4.08 26.37
CA HIS A 168 -3.40 -4.38 27.81
C HIS A 168 -4.57 -5.30 28.17
N LEU A 169 -5.64 -5.33 27.37
CA LEU A 169 -6.84 -6.13 27.64
C LEU A 169 -6.73 -7.56 27.11
N VAL A 170 -5.98 -7.77 26.02
CA VAL A 170 -5.78 -9.08 25.42
C VAL A 170 -4.44 -9.64 25.92
N PRO A 171 -4.45 -10.60 26.88
CA PRO A 171 -3.21 -11.24 27.30
C PRO A 171 -2.52 -11.89 26.10
N ASP A 172 -1.20 -12.01 26.15
CA ASP A 172 -0.39 -12.77 25.18
C ASP A 172 -0.87 -14.22 25.13
N THR A 173 -1.95 -14.47 24.38
CA THR A 173 -2.26 -15.80 23.90
C THR A 173 -1.07 -16.17 23.04
N GLY A 174 -0.45 -17.33 23.29
CA GLY A 174 0.73 -17.83 22.57
C GLY A 174 0.56 -17.99 21.05
N GLU A 175 -0.47 -17.42 20.46
CA GLU A 175 -0.65 -17.15 19.03
C GLU A 175 0.15 -15.90 18.60
N GLY A 176 1.45 -15.84 18.93
CA GLY A 176 2.36 -14.69 18.74
C GLY A 176 2.43 -14.10 17.33
N HIS A 177 1.78 -14.74 16.35
CA HIS A 177 1.69 -14.33 14.96
C HIS A 177 0.43 -13.51 14.63
N ARG A 178 -0.65 -13.61 15.42
CA ARG A 178 -1.91 -12.88 15.14
C ARG A 178 -1.90 -11.43 15.65
N GLY A 179 -0.89 -11.06 16.44
CA GLY A 179 -0.82 -9.73 17.04
C GLY A 179 -0.27 -8.66 16.11
N CYS A 180 0.84 -8.96 15.41
CA CYS A 180 1.59 -7.95 14.67
C CYS A 180 2.05 -8.51 13.32
N ILE A 181 1.66 -7.84 12.24
CA ILE A 181 2.04 -8.22 10.88
C ILE A 181 3.56 -8.16 10.66
N TRP A 182 4.26 -7.26 11.35
CA TRP A 182 5.71 -7.10 11.22
C TRP A 182 6.48 -8.28 11.81
N LEU A 183 6.05 -8.78 12.97
CA LEU A 183 6.63 -9.99 13.57
C LEU A 183 6.41 -11.19 12.64
N TYR A 184 5.22 -11.30 12.05
CA TYR A 184 4.91 -12.33 11.07
C TYR A 184 5.82 -12.25 9.83
N ILE A 185 5.96 -11.07 9.23
CA ILE A 185 6.85 -10.84 8.09
C ILE A 185 8.29 -11.20 8.44
N LYS A 186 8.77 -10.79 9.61
CA LYS A 186 10.14 -11.05 10.08
C LYS A 186 10.42 -12.55 10.23
N GLU A 187 9.47 -13.29 10.81
CA GLU A 187 9.56 -14.74 10.93
C GLU A 187 9.53 -15.44 9.57
N ARG A 188 8.67 -15.00 8.63
CA ARG A 188 8.67 -15.59 7.28
C ARG A 188 9.94 -15.27 6.50
N THR A 189 10.47 -14.07 6.70
CA THR A 189 11.70 -13.60 6.06
C THR A 189 12.94 -14.37 6.51
N CYS A 190 13.00 -14.83 7.78
CA CYS A 190 14.18 -15.57 8.25
C CYS A 190 14.35 -16.94 7.56
N HIS A 191 13.28 -17.46 6.95
CA HIS A 191 13.27 -18.75 6.24
C HIS A 191 13.08 -18.62 4.72
N SER A 192 12.81 -17.42 4.19
CA SER A 192 12.49 -17.22 2.79
C SER A 192 12.69 -15.78 2.33
N THR A 193 13.10 -15.59 1.07
CA THR A 193 13.19 -14.28 0.43
C THR A 193 11.87 -13.84 -0.20
N ILE A 194 10.73 -14.41 0.20
CA ILE A 194 9.41 -14.19 -0.42
C ILE A 194 9.00 -12.71 -0.51
N PHE A 195 9.46 -11.89 0.43
CA PHE A 195 9.19 -10.45 0.45
C PHE A 195 10.29 -9.58 -0.17
N HIS A 196 11.42 -10.17 -0.57
CA HIS A 196 12.59 -9.44 -1.02
C HIS A 196 12.61 -9.28 -2.53
N ASN A 197 13.03 -8.11 -2.96
CA ASN A 197 13.39 -7.80 -4.33
C ASN A 197 14.87 -8.12 -4.55
N LEU A 198 15.15 -9.12 -5.39
CA LEU A 198 16.53 -9.55 -5.67
C LEU A 198 17.32 -8.54 -6.52
N LEU A 199 16.65 -7.53 -7.09
CA LEU A 199 17.30 -6.46 -7.85
C LEU A 199 17.65 -5.24 -6.98
N TYR A 200 17.30 -5.26 -5.70
CA TYR A 200 17.54 -4.13 -4.80
C TYR A 200 19.02 -3.74 -4.74
N SER A 201 19.28 -2.44 -4.92
CA SER A 201 20.60 -1.84 -4.75
C SER A 201 20.52 -0.69 -3.72
N PRO A 202 21.23 -0.79 -2.59
CA PRO A 202 21.24 0.26 -1.55
C PRO A 202 21.92 1.54 -2.04
N GLU A 203 22.76 1.47 -3.08
CA GLU A 203 23.45 2.61 -3.71
C GLU A 203 22.60 3.29 -4.80
N SER A 204 21.31 2.93 -4.90
CA SER A 204 20.39 3.54 -5.87
C SER A 204 20.18 5.05 -5.65
N GLU A 205 19.50 5.70 -6.61
CA GLU A 205 19.21 7.13 -6.60
C GLU A 205 18.72 7.62 -5.23
N ARG A 206 19.30 8.73 -4.75
CA ARG A 206 19.00 9.28 -3.42
C ARG A 206 17.55 9.75 -3.32
N SER A 207 17.08 10.47 -4.34
CA SER A 207 15.70 10.93 -4.47
C SER A 207 15.09 10.42 -5.78
N LEU A 208 13.84 10.00 -5.75
CA LEU A 208 13.10 9.48 -6.90
C LEU A 208 12.12 10.53 -7.44
N ILE A 209 11.99 10.61 -8.76
CA ILE A 209 11.01 11.47 -9.45
C ILE A 209 10.17 10.60 -10.38
N PRO A 210 9.02 10.07 -9.93
CA PRO A 210 8.20 9.19 -10.74
C PRO A 210 7.47 9.97 -11.83
N ALA A 211 7.25 9.32 -12.98
CA ALA A 211 6.23 9.73 -13.92
C ALA A 211 4.84 9.50 -13.30
N PHE A 212 3.97 10.50 -13.40
CA PHE A 212 2.62 10.47 -12.85
C PHE A 212 1.54 10.62 -13.93
N SER A 213 1.89 10.72 -15.21
CA SER A 213 0.89 10.79 -16.27
C SER A 213 0.10 9.49 -16.34
N ILE A 214 -1.20 9.55 -16.65
CA ILE A 214 -2.07 8.37 -16.75
C ILE A 214 -1.48 7.30 -17.69
N ALA A 215 -0.84 7.71 -18.78
CA ALA A 215 -0.19 6.80 -19.72
C ALA A 215 1.03 6.06 -19.16
N ALA A 216 1.65 6.57 -18.09
CA ALA A 216 2.76 5.94 -17.39
C ALA A 216 2.29 4.96 -16.29
N LEU A 217 1.03 5.04 -15.87
CA LEU A 217 0.46 4.19 -14.83
C LEU A 217 -0.13 2.91 -15.41
N ARG A 218 -0.14 1.85 -14.62
CA ARG A 218 -0.74 0.56 -14.99
C ARG A 218 -1.72 0.12 -13.92
N LEU A 219 -2.78 -0.59 -14.30
CA LEU A 219 -3.66 -1.22 -13.32
C LEU A 219 -2.85 -2.23 -12.50
N TRP A 220 -2.83 -2.03 -11.18
CA TRP A 220 -2.17 -2.98 -10.28
C TRP A 220 -2.90 -4.31 -10.33
N THR A 221 -2.19 -5.38 -10.70
CA THR A 221 -2.82 -6.70 -10.89
C THR A 221 -3.41 -7.29 -9.62
N PHE A 222 -3.12 -6.72 -8.44
CA PHE A 222 -3.81 -7.04 -7.19
C PHE A 222 -5.35 -6.97 -7.32
N TYR A 223 -5.87 -6.01 -8.09
CA TYR A 223 -7.32 -5.86 -8.30
C TYR A 223 -7.93 -6.90 -9.24
N SER A 224 -7.11 -7.58 -10.03
CA SER A 224 -7.54 -8.54 -11.05
C SER A 224 -7.18 -9.98 -10.71
N GLU A 225 -6.64 -10.25 -9.51
CA GLU A 225 -6.33 -11.61 -9.07
C GLU A 225 -7.60 -12.42 -8.78
N GLU A 226 -7.75 -13.57 -9.43
CA GLU A 226 -8.87 -14.49 -9.22
C GLU A 226 -8.51 -15.57 -8.18
N ALA A 227 -8.41 -15.19 -6.90
CA ALA A 227 -8.05 -16.11 -5.81
C ALA A 227 -9.26 -16.82 -5.15
N LEU A 228 -10.38 -16.97 -5.85
CA LEU A 228 -11.61 -17.54 -5.27
C LEU A 228 -11.55 -19.07 -5.08
N ILE A 229 -10.80 -19.79 -5.92
CA ILE A 229 -10.76 -21.27 -5.93
C ILE A 229 -9.70 -21.82 -4.98
N HIS A 230 -8.54 -21.19 -4.92
CA HIS A 230 -7.38 -21.70 -4.18
C HIS A 230 -7.17 -21.01 -2.83
N GLY A 231 -8.03 -20.05 -2.48
CA GLY A 231 -7.87 -19.15 -1.35
C GLY A 231 -6.77 -18.11 -1.57
N SER A 232 -6.70 -17.13 -0.66
CA SER A 232 -5.77 -16.00 -0.80
C SER A 232 -4.31 -16.49 -0.79
N PRO A 233 -3.46 -16.08 -1.75
CA PRO A 233 -2.02 -16.40 -1.73
C PRO A 233 -1.30 -15.74 -0.54
N TYR A 234 -1.96 -14.80 0.13
CA TYR A 234 -1.43 -14.08 1.29
C TYR A 234 -1.64 -14.85 2.61
N ASP A 235 -2.47 -15.89 2.65
CA ASP A 235 -2.63 -16.79 3.82
C ASP A 235 -1.49 -17.84 3.88
N ILE A 236 -0.25 -17.37 4.04
CA ILE A 236 0.96 -18.20 4.03
C ILE A 236 0.92 -19.17 5.23
N GLY A 237 0.62 -20.45 4.96
CA GLY A 237 0.61 -21.54 5.95
C GLY A 237 -0.74 -22.20 6.22
N ARG A 238 -1.87 -21.69 5.70
CA ARG A 238 -3.17 -22.40 5.84
C ARG A 238 -3.25 -23.70 5.04
N TYR A 239 -2.47 -23.86 3.98
CA TYR A 239 -2.49 -25.05 3.12
C TYR A 239 -1.69 -26.26 3.65
N LEU A 240 -0.97 -26.12 4.77
CA LEU A 240 -0.25 -27.24 5.38
C LEU A 240 -1.12 -28.08 6.33
N LEU A 241 -2.32 -27.63 6.68
CA LEU A 241 -3.26 -28.36 7.55
C LEU A 241 -4.34 -29.14 6.78
N ALA A 242 -4.31 -29.12 5.44
CA ALA A 242 -5.26 -29.87 4.61
C ALA A 242 -4.74 -31.25 4.16
N PHE A 243 -3.51 -31.63 4.55
CA PHE A 243 -2.87 -32.88 4.14
C PHE A 243 -2.19 -33.65 5.29
N ILE A 244 -2.65 -33.47 6.53
CA ILE A 244 -2.33 -34.35 7.67
C ILE A 244 -3.65 -34.78 8.30
#